data_AF-A0A1I8MN46-F1
#
_entry.id   AF-A0A1I8MN46-F1
#
_cell.length_a   1.000
_cell.length_b   1.000
_cell.length_c   1.000
_cell.angle_alpha   90.00
_cell.angle_beta   90.00
_cell.angle_gamma   90.00
#
_symmetry.space_group_name_H-M   'P 1'
#
loop_
_entity.id
_entity.type
_entity.pdbx_description
1 polymer ?
#
loop_
_entity_poly.entity_id
_entity_poly.type
_entity_poly.pdbx_seq_one_letter_code
_entity_poly.pdbx_strand_id
1 'polypeptide(L)'
;MGELPWIWIVCSIPLVMGSYFDFIVDNDEIFEKCPDRPEAMGIHDIVDLSEFIIEFKEGYVSGRGQMTMHWKGVEATDRVYGYSELFKFQRGTWQPTTVLVHEFNFCKRQFDATTIWYNVWSRHIRREDQKCINNYEHVYHYEPFDVETVSYFPTNMEGLHKIVIHLDAYDKFNVRRANAEGYGELFKFQRGTWQPTTFFVRVFNFCERQFDNNSIWYDIWTRHIREEDRKCINHYGHVYHYQPFDVETVNDFPTNMEGRHKIVIHLDAYDKQNVKRRNAAVCFQISGEFIKVK
;
A
#
# COMPACT_ATOMS: atom_id res chain seq x y z
N MET A 1 -9.25 62.46 -19.72
CA MET A 1 -8.23 61.87 -18.82
C MET A 1 -8.98 60.95 -17.86
N GLY A 2 -9.32 59.71 -18.16
CA GLY A 2 -8.69 58.76 -19.07
C GLY A 2 -7.63 57.96 -18.31
N GLU A 3 -8.06 56.80 -17.76
CA GLU A 3 -7.25 55.70 -17.19
C GLU A 3 -6.59 56.04 -15.82
N LEU A 4 -6.77 55.31 -14.71
CA LEU A 4 -6.52 53.87 -14.49
C LEU A 4 -7.19 53.39 -13.17
N PRO A 5 -8.44 52.89 -13.16
CA PRO A 5 -8.97 52.15 -12.00
C PRO A 5 -8.41 50.72 -11.87
N TRP A 6 -7.50 50.29 -12.75
CA TRP A 6 -7.05 48.89 -12.90
C TRP A 6 -5.69 48.63 -12.25
N ILE A 7 -4.90 49.69 -11.96
CA ILE A 7 -3.59 49.58 -11.29
C ILE A 7 -3.72 48.95 -9.89
N TRP A 8 -4.83 49.21 -9.18
CA TRP A 8 -5.08 48.63 -7.87
C TRP A 8 -5.40 47.13 -7.91
N ILE A 9 -5.98 46.63 -9.02
CA ILE A 9 -6.25 45.19 -9.21
C ILE A 9 -4.94 44.44 -9.52
N VAL A 10 -4.00 45.08 -10.21
CA VAL A 10 -2.67 44.51 -10.49
C VAL A 10 -1.79 44.48 -9.22
N CYS A 11 -1.93 45.45 -8.32
CA CYS A 11 -1.19 45.48 -7.05
C CYS A 11 -1.70 44.54 -5.94
N SER A 12 -2.88 43.92 -6.11
CA SER A 12 -3.46 43.00 -5.11
C SER A 12 -3.20 41.52 -5.37
N ILE A 13 -2.44 41.18 -6.41
CA ILE A 13 -1.88 39.82 -6.53
C ILE A 13 -0.66 39.83 -5.61
N PRO A 14 -0.68 39.20 -4.41
CA PRO A 14 0.56 38.94 -3.73
C PRO A 14 1.45 38.21 -4.73
N LEU A 15 2.62 38.79 -5.03
CA LEU A 15 3.73 37.99 -5.56
C LEU A 15 3.76 36.75 -4.68
N VAL A 16 3.54 35.57 -5.27
CA VAL A 16 3.71 34.30 -4.60
C VAL A 16 5.20 34.23 -4.27
N MET A 17 5.59 34.82 -3.15
CA MET A 17 6.96 34.78 -2.66
C MET A 17 7.16 33.37 -2.13
N GLY A 18 7.63 32.49 -3.00
CA GLY A 18 8.17 31.22 -2.56
C GLY A 18 9.54 31.42 -1.92
N SER A 19 10.05 30.37 -1.30
CA SER A 19 11.35 30.36 -0.63
C SER A 19 12.04 29.02 -0.87
N TYR A 20 13.35 29.01 -0.68
CA TYR A 20 14.16 27.80 -0.74
C TYR A 20 14.20 27.16 0.64
N PHE A 21 14.01 25.85 0.69
CA PHE A 21 14.03 25.05 1.92
C PHE A 21 14.98 23.87 1.74
N ASP A 22 15.80 23.63 2.77
CA ASP A 22 16.64 22.46 2.87
C ASP A 22 15.93 21.37 3.69
N PHE A 23 15.95 20.13 3.21
CA PHE A 23 15.33 19.00 3.91
C PHE A 23 16.40 18.20 4.67
N ILE A 24 16.38 18.34 6.00
CA ILE A 24 17.30 17.67 6.91
C ILE A 24 16.61 16.41 7.46
N VAL A 25 17.24 15.26 7.28
CA VAL A 25 16.75 13.98 7.79
C VAL A 25 17.06 13.82 9.28
N ASP A 26 16.16 13.16 10.02
CA ASP A 26 16.31 12.98 11.47
C ASP A 26 17.44 12.00 11.84
N ASN A 27 17.72 11.02 10.99
CA ASN A 27 18.77 10.00 11.16
C ASN A 27 19.13 9.36 9.80
N ASP A 28 20.08 8.42 9.82
CA ASP A 28 20.54 7.70 8.62
C ASP A 28 19.53 6.62 8.13
N GLU A 29 18.62 6.17 9.00
CA GLU A 29 17.52 5.24 8.69
C GLU A 29 16.27 6.00 8.21
N ILE A 30 16.37 6.59 7.02
CA ILE A 30 15.34 7.50 6.49
C ILE A 30 13.99 6.84 6.10
N PHE A 31 13.90 5.51 6.15
CA PHE A 31 12.73 4.76 5.72
C PHE A 31 12.14 3.95 6.87
N GLU A 32 10.87 4.21 7.15
CA GLU A 32 10.09 3.46 8.14
C GLU A 32 8.86 2.84 7.51
N LYS A 33 8.43 1.70 8.07
CA LYS A 33 7.18 1.06 7.68
C LYS A 33 5.99 1.92 8.15
N CYS A 34 4.97 2.04 7.31
CA CYS A 34 3.74 2.77 7.65
C CYS A 34 3.05 2.15 8.89
N PRO A 35 2.96 2.84 10.04
CA PRO A 35 2.40 2.27 11.28
C PRO A 35 0.90 1.97 11.18
N ASP A 36 0.19 2.71 10.33
CA ASP A 36 -1.24 2.56 10.04
C ASP A 36 -1.54 1.41 9.07
N ARG A 37 -0.50 0.80 8.47
CA ARG A 37 -0.60 -0.34 7.55
C ARG A 37 0.45 -1.40 7.88
N PRO A 38 0.36 -2.04 9.05
CA PRO A 38 1.33 -3.04 9.48
C PRO A 38 1.43 -4.25 8.54
N GLU A 39 0.41 -4.50 7.71
CA GLU A 39 0.36 -5.54 6.70
C GLU A 39 1.12 -5.21 5.40
N ALA A 40 1.39 -3.93 5.13
CA ALA A 40 2.07 -3.54 3.90
C ALA A 40 3.53 -4.01 3.93
N MET A 41 4.16 -4.18 2.78
CA MET A 41 5.63 -4.33 2.74
C MET A 41 6.29 -2.96 3.00
N GLY A 42 7.40 -2.95 3.72
CA GLY A 42 8.31 -1.80 3.82
C GLY A 42 9.26 -1.74 2.63
N ILE A 43 10.03 -0.65 2.52
CA ILE A 43 11.00 -0.50 1.41
C ILE A 43 12.07 -1.62 1.42
N HIS A 44 12.52 -2.03 2.60
CA HIS A 44 13.53 -3.06 2.77
C HIS A 44 13.05 -4.47 2.42
N ASP A 45 11.72 -4.67 2.32
CA ASP A 45 11.14 -5.94 1.85
C ASP A 45 11.14 -6.04 0.31
N ILE A 46 11.19 -4.90 -0.38
CA ILE A 46 11.11 -4.83 -1.85
C ILE A 46 12.42 -4.39 -2.50
N VAL A 47 13.38 -3.87 -1.73
CA VAL A 47 14.67 -3.39 -2.18
C VAL A 47 15.75 -3.77 -1.17
N ASP A 48 16.83 -4.40 -1.64
CA ASP A 48 18.06 -4.54 -0.89
C ASP A 48 18.98 -3.34 -1.17
N LEU A 49 19.28 -2.60 -0.10
CA LEU A 49 20.13 -1.40 -0.08
C LEU A 49 21.46 -1.66 0.62
N SER A 50 21.79 -2.90 0.98
CA SER A 50 23.01 -3.23 1.74
C SER A 50 24.31 -2.83 1.03
N GLU A 51 24.29 -2.73 -0.29
CA GLU A 51 25.41 -2.28 -1.12
C GLU A 51 25.27 -0.82 -1.61
N PHE A 52 24.25 -0.10 -1.14
CA PHE A 52 24.02 1.30 -1.48
C PHE A 52 24.40 2.20 -0.30
N ILE A 53 25.26 3.18 -0.55
CA ILE A 53 25.76 4.11 0.47
C ILE A 53 25.18 5.48 0.18
N ILE A 54 24.53 6.06 1.19
CA ILE A 54 23.97 7.42 1.18
C ILE A 54 24.72 8.23 2.23
N GLU A 55 25.25 9.39 1.83
CA GLU A 55 25.92 10.33 2.73
C GLU A 55 25.20 11.67 2.70
N PHE A 56 24.63 12.10 3.82
CA PHE A 56 24.01 13.41 3.97
C PHE A 56 25.09 14.47 4.25
N LYS A 57 25.13 15.50 3.41
CA LYS A 57 26.04 16.64 3.53
C LYS A 57 25.24 17.92 3.51
N GLU A 58 25.86 19.03 3.89
CA GLU A 58 25.19 20.33 3.91
C GLU A 58 24.78 20.74 2.49
N GLY A 59 23.47 20.83 2.23
CA GLY A 59 22.89 21.23 0.95
C GLY A 59 22.83 20.14 -0.15
N TYR A 60 23.36 18.94 0.07
CA TYR A 60 23.29 17.84 -0.89
C TYR A 60 23.41 16.45 -0.25
N VAL A 61 22.87 15.44 -0.94
CA VAL A 61 23.04 14.01 -0.62
C VAL A 61 23.91 13.35 -1.66
N SER A 62 24.97 12.67 -1.23
CA SER A 62 25.79 11.83 -2.12
C SER A 62 25.29 10.38 -2.08
N GLY A 63 25.09 9.78 -3.25
CA GLY A 63 24.71 8.38 -3.41
C GLY A 63 25.73 7.60 -4.24
N ARG A 64 26.09 6.38 -3.81
CA ARG A 64 26.96 5.47 -4.59
C ARG A 64 26.71 4.01 -4.24
N GLY A 65 27.04 3.11 -5.17
CA GLY A 65 26.92 1.66 -4.98
C GLY A 65 25.85 1.06 -5.86
N GLN A 66 25.21 -0.01 -5.39
CA GLN A 66 24.19 -0.72 -6.14
C GLN A 66 22.97 -1.06 -5.28
N MET A 67 21.83 -1.16 -5.93
CA MET A 67 20.55 -1.46 -5.30
C MET A 67 19.92 -2.66 -6.02
N THR A 68 19.44 -3.64 -5.27
CA THR A 68 18.82 -4.85 -5.85
C THR A 68 17.33 -4.89 -5.56
N MET A 69 16.51 -5.08 -6.60
CA MET A 69 15.07 -5.18 -6.46
C MET A 69 14.66 -6.58 -6.00
N HIS A 70 13.87 -6.66 -4.92
CA HIS A 70 13.33 -7.90 -4.36
C HIS A 70 11.81 -7.91 -4.25
N TRP A 71 11.10 -7.12 -5.07
CA TRP A 71 9.64 -7.05 -5.04
C TRP A 71 8.97 -8.36 -5.50
N LYS A 72 8.90 -9.32 -4.59
CA LYS A 72 8.46 -10.69 -4.85
C LYS A 72 6.97 -10.72 -5.18
N GLY A 73 6.60 -11.46 -6.22
CA GLY A 73 5.21 -11.60 -6.66
C GLY A 73 4.75 -10.52 -7.66
N VAL A 74 5.62 -9.56 -8.00
CA VAL A 74 5.42 -8.59 -9.07
C VAL A 74 6.19 -9.05 -10.31
N GLU A 75 5.60 -8.88 -11.49
CA GLU A 75 6.21 -9.22 -12.77
C GLU A 75 6.57 -7.97 -13.58
N ALA A 76 7.59 -8.10 -14.44
CA ALA A 76 8.05 -7.01 -15.32
C ALA A 76 6.97 -6.43 -16.24
N THR A 77 5.89 -7.18 -16.51
CA THR A 77 4.76 -6.71 -17.33
C THR A 77 3.73 -5.90 -16.56
N ASP A 78 3.87 -5.80 -15.25
CA ASP A 78 2.91 -5.11 -14.40
C ASP A 78 3.01 -3.59 -14.53
N ARG A 79 1.86 -2.94 -14.49
CA ARG A 79 1.77 -1.50 -14.27
C ARG A 79 1.94 -1.22 -12.78
N VAL A 80 2.98 -0.48 -12.44
CA VAL A 80 3.13 0.07 -11.08
C VAL A 80 2.38 1.40 -10.97
N TYR A 81 1.52 1.51 -9.98
CA TYR A 81 0.90 2.74 -9.53
C TYR A 81 1.65 3.28 -8.32
N GLY A 82 2.05 4.55 -8.38
CA GLY A 82 2.64 5.26 -7.27
C GLY A 82 1.69 6.31 -6.73
N TYR A 83 1.61 6.39 -5.41
CA TYR A 83 0.95 7.46 -4.68
C TYR A 83 1.90 8.00 -3.63
N SER A 84 2.06 9.31 -3.55
CA SER A 84 2.90 9.96 -2.55
C SER A 84 2.19 11.17 -1.97
N GLU A 85 2.17 11.27 -0.66
CA GLU A 85 1.54 12.37 0.07
C GLU A 85 2.51 12.95 1.09
N LEU A 86 2.64 14.27 1.08
CA LEU A 86 3.47 15.01 2.03
C LEU A 86 2.60 15.48 3.19
N PHE A 87 3.06 15.20 4.41
CA PHE A 87 2.45 15.61 5.66
C PHE A 87 3.35 16.60 6.39
N LYS A 88 2.73 17.54 7.10
CA LYS A 88 3.38 18.49 8.00
C LYS A 88 2.91 18.26 9.43
N PHE A 89 3.84 18.20 10.39
CA PHE A 89 3.49 18.07 11.80
C PHE A 89 3.04 19.41 12.35
N GLN A 90 1.80 19.47 12.83
CA GLN A 90 1.22 20.67 13.42
C GLN A 90 0.37 20.32 14.62
N ARG A 91 0.55 21.04 15.73
CA ARG A 91 -0.29 20.93 16.93
C ARG A 91 -0.42 19.49 17.46
N GLY A 92 0.67 18.73 17.43
CA GLY A 92 0.71 17.37 17.99
C GLY A 92 0.22 16.25 17.05
N THR A 93 -0.12 16.56 15.81
CA THR A 93 -0.58 15.56 14.83
C THR A 93 -0.02 15.84 13.42
N TRP A 94 0.06 14.80 12.59
CA TRP A 94 0.38 14.92 11.18
C TRP A 94 -0.84 15.43 10.40
N GLN A 95 -0.65 16.44 9.55
CA GLN A 95 -1.70 17.01 8.70
C GLN A 95 -1.29 16.91 7.23
N PRO A 96 -2.17 16.48 6.32
CA PRO A 96 -1.86 16.42 4.89
C PRO A 96 -1.64 17.83 4.34
N THR A 97 -0.71 17.96 3.41
CA THR A 97 -0.45 19.21 2.67
C THR A 97 -1.15 19.20 1.31
N THR A 98 -0.96 20.24 0.51
CA THR A 98 -1.43 20.27 -0.89
C THR A 98 -0.53 19.49 -1.84
N VAL A 99 0.61 18.97 -1.37
CA VAL A 99 1.57 18.22 -2.19
C VAL A 99 1.18 16.75 -2.19
N LEU A 100 0.56 16.34 -3.30
CA LEU A 100 0.10 14.99 -3.55
C LEU A 100 0.50 14.60 -4.97
N VAL A 101 1.14 13.45 -5.13
CA VAL A 101 1.63 12.95 -6.42
C VAL A 101 1.00 11.60 -6.73
N HIS A 102 0.43 11.50 -7.92
CA HIS A 102 -0.12 10.26 -8.46
C HIS A 102 0.61 9.89 -9.75
N GLU A 103 1.22 8.72 -9.76
CA GLU A 103 1.85 8.17 -10.96
C GLU A 103 1.08 6.93 -11.40
N PHE A 104 0.19 7.11 -12.38
CA PHE A 104 -0.65 6.01 -12.85
C PHE A 104 0.17 4.87 -13.45
N ASN A 105 1.30 5.18 -14.09
CA ASN A 105 2.23 4.18 -14.59
C ASN A 105 3.65 4.62 -14.26
N PHE A 106 4.04 4.36 -13.01
CA PHE A 106 5.36 4.70 -12.48
C PHE A 106 6.47 4.13 -13.37
N CYS A 107 6.30 2.92 -13.90
CA CYS A 107 7.30 2.30 -14.77
C CYS A 107 7.66 3.14 -16.00
N LYS A 108 6.66 3.80 -16.60
CA LYS A 108 6.87 4.70 -17.75
C LYS A 108 7.42 6.07 -17.34
N ARG A 109 7.19 6.47 -16.09
CA ARG A 109 7.44 7.82 -15.59
C ARG A 109 8.77 7.95 -14.88
N GLN A 110 9.28 6.90 -14.25
CA GLN A 110 10.50 6.97 -13.46
C GLN A 110 11.69 7.50 -14.27
N PHE A 111 11.83 7.09 -15.54
CA PHE A 111 12.91 7.52 -16.45
C PHE A 111 12.55 8.70 -17.35
N ASP A 112 11.38 9.32 -17.16
CA ASP A 112 10.96 10.51 -17.91
C ASP A 112 11.63 11.74 -17.30
N ALA A 113 12.44 12.45 -18.11
CA ALA A 113 13.24 13.60 -17.68
C ALA A 113 12.42 14.77 -17.11
N THR A 114 11.12 14.80 -17.38
CA THR A 114 10.21 15.82 -16.85
C THR A 114 9.73 15.52 -15.42
N THR A 115 10.01 14.32 -14.90
CA THR A 115 9.52 13.88 -13.59
C THR A 115 10.53 14.13 -12.47
N ILE A 116 10.02 14.25 -11.25
CA ILE A 116 10.88 14.37 -10.06
C ILE A 116 11.73 13.11 -9.85
N TRP A 117 11.19 11.93 -10.19
CA TRP A 117 11.87 10.65 -10.07
C TRP A 117 13.15 10.58 -10.89
N TYR A 118 13.10 11.05 -12.14
CA TYR A 118 14.29 11.10 -12.98
C TYR A 118 15.33 12.06 -12.44
N ASN A 119 14.91 13.28 -12.07
CA ASN A 119 15.81 14.34 -11.66
C ASN A 119 16.51 14.05 -10.33
N VAL A 120 15.81 13.41 -9.38
CA VAL A 120 16.33 13.11 -8.04
C VAL A 120 17.02 11.76 -7.99
N TRP A 121 16.60 10.78 -8.80
CA TRP A 121 16.99 9.39 -8.61
C TRP A 121 17.38 8.69 -9.91
N SER A 122 16.44 8.48 -10.83
CA SER A 122 16.63 7.47 -11.88
C SER A 122 17.64 7.84 -12.96
N ARG A 123 17.97 9.14 -13.13
CA ARG A 123 19.00 9.57 -14.09
C ARG A 123 20.40 9.08 -13.74
N HIS A 124 20.60 8.73 -12.47
CA HIS A 124 21.88 8.26 -11.92
C HIS A 124 22.09 6.76 -12.09
N ILE A 125 21.08 6.05 -12.62
CA ILE A 125 21.13 4.63 -12.96
C ILE A 125 21.78 4.47 -14.33
N ARG A 126 22.77 3.56 -14.43
CA ARG A 126 23.42 3.22 -15.70
C ARG A 126 22.41 2.79 -16.75
N ARG A 127 22.66 3.20 -18.00
CA ARG A 127 21.68 3.08 -19.10
C ARG A 127 21.25 1.63 -19.36
N GLU A 128 22.17 0.68 -19.23
CA GLU A 128 21.92 -0.76 -19.36
C GLU A 128 21.00 -1.34 -18.27
N ASP A 129 20.93 -0.68 -17.11
CA ASP A 129 20.13 -1.08 -15.96
C ASP A 129 18.80 -0.35 -15.86
N GLN A 130 18.48 0.55 -16.80
CA GLN A 130 17.24 1.33 -16.79
C GLN A 130 16.01 0.48 -17.16
N LYS A 131 15.64 -0.41 -16.25
CA LYS A 131 14.40 -1.21 -16.25
C LYS A 131 13.53 -0.78 -15.08
N CYS A 132 12.24 -1.11 -15.13
CA CYS A 132 11.35 -0.72 -14.05
C CYS A 132 11.58 -1.51 -12.76
N ILE A 133 11.28 -0.89 -11.61
CA ILE A 133 11.35 -1.48 -10.27
C ILE A 133 10.55 -2.78 -10.10
N ASN A 134 9.62 -3.07 -11.00
CA ASN A 134 8.85 -4.32 -11.02
C ASN A 134 9.64 -5.53 -11.56
N ASN A 135 10.91 -5.35 -11.94
CA ASN A 135 11.79 -6.44 -12.37
C ASN A 135 12.43 -7.09 -11.14
N TYR A 136 11.95 -8.27 -10.76
CA TYR A 136 12.47 -9.04 -9.64
C TYR A 136 13.94 -9.44 -9.85
N GLU A 137 14.74 -9.34 -8.78
CA GLU A 137 16.20 -9.57 -8.75
C GLU A 137 17.00 -8.68 -9.71
N HIS A 138 16.42 -7.58 -10.18
CA HIS A 138 17.13 -6.63 -11.04
C HIS A 138 18.05 -5.74 -10.20
N VAL A 139 19.30 -5.60 -10.64
CA VAL A 139 20.32 -4.79 -9.99
C VAL A 139 20.45 -3.46 -10.72
N TYR A 140 20.40 -2.37 -9.97
CA TYR A 140 20.71 -1.02 -10.45
C TYR A 140 22.12 -0.64 -10.01
N HIS A 141 23.02 -0.44 -10.97
CA HIS A 141 24.32 0.16 -10.70
C HIS A 141 24.23 1.68 -10.86
N TYR A 142 24.75 2.40 -9.87
CA TYR A 142 24.81 3.86 -9.89
C TYR A 142 26.22 4.34 -10.20
N GLU A 143 26.34 5.37 -11.03
CA GLU A 143 27.53 6.22 -11.01
C GLU A 143 27.42 7.13 -9.78
N PRO A 144 28.51 7.36 -9.01
CA PRO A 144 28.46 8.25 -7.85
C PRO A 144 27.85 9.60 -8.22
N PHE A 145 26.88 10.04 -7.44
CA PHE A 145 26.10 11.23 -7.75
C PHE A 145 25.80 12.07 -6.51
N ASP A 146 25.60 13.37 -6.73
CA ASP A 146 25.15 14.31 -5.72
C ASP A 146 23.79 14.88 -6.11
N VAL A 147 22.87 14.99 -5.15
CA VAL A 147 21.54 15.57 -5.31
C VAL A 147 21.39 16.73 -4.35
N GLU A 148 21.06 17.91 -4.86
CA GLU A 148 20.76 19.08 -4.02
C GLU A 148 19.52 18.81 -3.16
N THR A 149 19.61 19.08 -1.87
CA THR A 149 18.49 18.95 -0.91
C THR A 149 17.65 20.23 -0.84
N VAL A 150 18.17 21.32 -1.39
CA VAL A 150 17.51 22.64 -1.38
C VAL A 150 16.49 22.72 -2.50
N SER A 151 15.22 22.90 -2.14
CA SER A 151 14.10 22.99 -3.09
C SER A 151 13.28 24.26 -2.90
N TYR A 152 12.85 24.86 -4.01
CA TYR A 152 11.96 26.02 -3.99
C TYR A 152 10.50 25.58 -3.81
N PHE A 153 9.80 26.21 -2.85
CA PHE A 153 8.38 26.01 -2.65
C PHE A 153 7.62 27.35 -2.67
N PRO A 154 6.43 27.41 -3.31
CA PRO A 154 5.61 28.63 -3.36
C PRO A 154 4.90 28.93 -2.04
N THR A 155 4.98 28.03 -1.05
CA THR A 155 4.37 28.13 0.27
C THR A 155 5.39 27.87 1.35
N ASN A 156 5.16 28.36 2.57
CA ASN A 156 6.09 28.12 3.68
C ASN A 156 6.14 26.63 4.07
N MET A 157 7.30 26.00 3.85
CA MET A 157 7.59 24.60 4.19
C MET A 157 8.42 24.43 5.47
N GLU A 158 8.56 25.45 6.32
CA GLU A 158 9.24 25.32 7.62
C GLU A 158 8.51 24.33 8.55
N GLY A 159 9.27 23.46 9.21
CA GLY A 159 8.78 22.53 10.23
C GLY A 159 9.02 21.07 9.86
N LEU A 160 8.56 20.16 10.72
CA LEU A 160 8.71 18.72 10.54
C LEU A 160 7.75 18.21 9.45
N HIS A 161 8.29 17.44 8.52
CA HIS A 161 7.55 16.85 7.41
C HIS A 161 7.85 15.35 7.32
N LYS A 162 6.88 14.60 6.80
CA LYS A 162 7.09 13.22 6.38
C LYS A 162 6.40 12.98 5.04
N ILE A 163 6.95 12.07 4.25
CA ILE A 163 6.34 11.65 2.98
C ILE A 163 5.88 10.20 3.16
N VAL A 164 4.61 9.95 2.86
CA VAL A 164 4.06 8.58 2.80
C VAL A 164 3.96 8.18 1.35
N ILE A 165 4.60 7.05 0.99
CA ILE A 165 4.59 6.52 -0.38
C ILE A 165 3.90 5.16 -0.38
N HIS A 166 2.98 4.97 -1.32
CA HIS A 166 2.33 3.69 -1.60
C HIS A 166 2.65 3.27 -3.04
N LEU A 167 3.07 2.01 -3.19
CA LEU A 167 3.32 1.39 -4.49
C LEU A 167 2.42 0.17 -4.64
N ASP A 168 1.69 0.12 -5.74
CA ASP A 168 0.79 -0.99 -6.06
C ASP A 168 1.09 -1.52 -7.47
N ALA A 169 1.25 -2.83 -7.59
CA ALA A 169 1.42 -3.49 -8.88
C ALA A 169 0.08 -4.03 -9.40
N TYR A 170 -0.20 -3.70 -10.66
CA TYR A 170 -1.39 -4.13 -11.40
C TYR A 170 -0.94 -4.92 -12.62
N ASP A 171 -1.58 -6.06 -12.88
CA ASP A 171 -1.29 -6.81 -14.10
C ASP A 171 -1.81 -6.12 -15.38
N LYS A 172 -1.60 -6.80 -16.51
CA LYS A 172 -2.07 -6.38 -17.84
C LYS A 172 -3.58 -6.20 -17.96
N PHE A 173 -4.39 -6.77 -17.07
CA PHE A 173 -5.84 -6.59 -17.00
C PHE A 173 -6.24 -5.49 -16.01
N ASN A 174 -5.27 -4.74 -15.51
CA ASN A 174 -5.46 -3.65 -14.56
C ASN A 174 -6.03 -4.13 -13.20
N VAL A 175 -5.78 -5.39 -12.85
CA VAL A 175 -6.15 -5.97 -11.56
C VAL A 175 -4.93 -5.94 -10.65
N ARG A 176 -5.11 -5.48 -9.41
CA ARG A 176 -4.04 -5.47 -8.40
C ARG A 176 -3.62 -6.92 -8.12
N ARG A 177 -2.33 -7.24 -8.17
CA ARG A 177 -1.87 -8.63 -7.97
C ARG A 177 -2.21 -9.12 -6.57
N ALA A 178 -3.05 -10.16 -6.47
CA ALA A 178 -3.42 -10.87 -5.25
C ALA A 178 -3.68 -12.36 -5.58
N ASN A 179 -3.22 -13.32 -4.76
CA ASN A 179 -3.26 -14.75 -5.12
C ASN A 179 -4.57 -15.49 -4.78
N ALA A 180 -5.48 -14.84 -4.05
CA ALA A 180 -6.86 -15.30 -3.80
C ALA A 180 -7.64 -14.12 -3.21
N GLU A 181 -8.91 -13.97 -3.55
CA GLU A 181 -9.77 -12.95 -2.94
C GLU A 181 -10.89 -13.65 -2.16
N GLY A 182 -11.08 -13.22 -0.91
CA GLY A 182 -12.22 -13.62 -0.10
C GLY A 182 -13.03 -12.41 0.30
N TYR A 183 -14.36 -12.49 0.22
CA TYR A 183 -15.21 -11.48 0.84
C TYR A 183 -16.43 -12.11 1.52
N GLY A 184 -16.87 -11.47 2.60
CA GLY A 184 -17.95 -11.91 3.46
C GLY A 184 -18.95 -10.78 3.68
N GLU A 185 -20.23 -11.08 3.50
CA GLU A 185 -21.35 -10.18 3.71
C GLU A 185 -22.25 -10.72 4.81
N LEU A 186 -22.49 -9.92 5.85
CA LEU A 186 -23.42 -10.27 6.92
C LEU A 186 -24.79 -9.64 6.65
N PHE A 187 -25.83 -10.46 6.70
CA PHE A 187 -27.22 -10.07 6.53
C PHE A 187 -28.01 -10.34 7.81
N LYS A 188 -28.97 -9.46 8.12
CA LYS A 188 -29.94 -9.61 9.20
C LYS A 188 -31.34 -9.86 8.63
N PHE A 189 -32.06 -10.82 9.17
CA PHE A 189 -33.43 -11.08 8.77
C PHE A 189 -34.39 -10.14 9.50
N GLN A 190 -35.10 -9.30 8.74
CA GLN A 190 -36.06 -8.34 9.29
C GLN A 190 -37.30 -8.29 8.41
N ARG A 191 -38.49 -8.29 9.02
CA ARG A 191 -39.78 -8.10 8.34
C ARG A 191 -39.97 -9.03 7.12
N GLY A 192 -39.55 -10.29 7.24
CA GLY A 192 -39.72 -11.30 6.19
C GLY A 192 -38.66 -11.30 5.08
N THR A 193 -37.63 -10.45 5.16
CA THR A 193 -36.58 -10.36 4.15
C THR A 193 -35.18 -10.26 4.76
N TRP A 194 -34.16 -10.65 4.00
CA TRP A 194 -32.75 -10.46 4.36
C TRP A 194 -32.31 -9.05 3.99
N GLN A 195 -31.75 -8.32 4.94
CA GLN A 195 -31.21 -6.98 4.74
C GLN A 195 -29.70 -7.00 4.97
N PRO A 196 -28.88 -6.40 4.08
CA PRO A 196 -27.45 -6.30 4.30
C PRO A 196 -27.19 -5.45 5.57
N THR A 197 -26.20 -5.86 6.36
CA THR A 197 -25.72 -5.06 7.49
C THR A 197 -24.53 -4.20 7.06
N THR A 198 -24.01 -3.39 7.97
CA THR A 198 -22.77 -2.64 7.76
C THR A 198 -21.52 -3.52 7.83
N PHE A 199 -21.65 -4.77 8.29
CA PHE A 199 -20.52 -5.70 8.38
C PHE A 199 -20.27 -6.35 7.03
N PHE A 200 -19.22 -5.87 6.38
CA PHE A 200 -18.66 -6.39 5.15
C PHE A 200 -17.14 -6.54 5.33
N VAL A 201 -16.61 -7.70 4.99
CA VAL A 201 -15.17 -7.98 5.06
C VAL A 201 -14.70 -8.36 3.68
N ARG A 202 -13.64 -7.71 3.19
CA ARG A 202 -12.97 -8.06 1.94
C ARG A 202 -11.49 -8.26 2.21
N VAL A 203 -10.98 -9.39 1.78
CA VAL A 203 -9.61 -9.84 2.02
C VAL A 203 -8.96 -10.12 0.68
N PHE A 204 -8.01 -9.27 0.33
CA PHE A 204 -7.11 -9.51 -0.78
C PHE A 204 -5.97 -10.42 -0.33
N ASN A 205 -5.46 -11.23 -1.24
CA ASN A 205 -4.40 -12.20 -0.98
C ASN A 205 -4.73 -13.14 0.19
N PHE A 206 -5.94 -13.71 0.17
CA PHE A 206 -6.46 -14.59 1.23
C PHE A 206 -5.46 -15.70 1.60
N CYS A 207 -4.66 -16.18 0.64
CA CYS A 207 -3.65 -17.21 0.89
C CYS A 207 -2.64 -16.84 1.98
N GLU A 208 -2.21 -15.57 2.01
CA GLU A 208 -1.31 -15.03 3.00
C GLU A 208 -2.08 -14.71 4.29
N ARG A 209 -3.19 -13.98 4.16
CA ARG A 209 -4.01 -13.50 5.29
C ARG A 209 -4.65 -14.58 6.15
N GLN A 210 -4.82 -15.79 5.63
CA GLN A 210 -5.42 -16.87 6.42
C GLN A 210 -4.50 -17.32 7.56
N PHE A 211 -3.17 -17.19 7.43
CA PHE A 211 -2.18 -17.64 8.43
C PHE A 211 -1.54 -16.48 9.22
N ASP A 212 -1.95 -15.25 8.94
CA ASP A 212 -1.52 -14.05 9.66
C ASP A 212 -2.11 -14.05 11.08
N ASN A 213 -1.25 -13.93 12.10
CA ASN A 213 -1.65 -14.03 13.51
C ASN A 213 -2.57 -12.90 14.00
N ASN A 214 -2.70 -11.81 13.24
CA ASN A 214 -3.62 -10.71 13.53
C ASN A 214 -4.93 -10.80 12.74
N SER A 215 -5.13 -11.90 12.02
CA SER A 215 -6.29 -12.12 11.16
C SER A 215 -7.35 -12.93 11.88
N ILE A 216 -8.63 -12.53 11.73
CA ILE A 216 -9.77 -13.28 12.25
C ILE A 216 -9.76 -14.75 11.78
N TRP A 217 -9.24 -15.02 10.59
CA TRP A 217 -9.12 -16.39 10.05
C TRP A 217 -8.10 -17.24 10.82
N TYR A 218 -7.04 -16.62 11.30
CA TYR A 218 -6.07 -17.31 12.14
C TYR A 218 -6.66 -17.64 13.49
N ASP A 219 -7.30 -16.65 14.12
CA ASP A 219 -7.90 -16.80 15.45
C ASP A 219 -8.97 -17.87 15.52
N ILE A 220 -9.87 -17.93 14.53
CA ILE A 220 -11.02 -18.86 14.56
C ILE A 220 -10.71 -20.21 13.91
N TRP A 221 -9.66 -20.32 13.10
CA TRP A 221 -9.47 -21.47 12.23
C TRP A 221 -8.01 -21.91 12.05
N THR A 222 -7.19 -21.13 11.35
CA THR A 222 -5.94 -21.68 10.80
C THR A 222 -4.85 -21.90 11.85
N ARG A 223 -4.92 -21.22 13.01
CA ARG A 223 -4.03 -21.50 14.14
C ARG A 223 -4.11 -22.94 14.62
N HIS A 224 -5.25 -23.61 14.40
CA HIS A 224 -5.51 -24.98 14.82
C HIS A 224 -5.03 -26.04 13.81
N ILE A 225 -4.53 -25.60 12.65
CA ILE A 225 -3.88 -26.45 11.65
C ILE A 225 -2.43 -26.68 12.09
N ARG A 226 -1.99 -27.94 12.08
CA ARG A 226 -0.60 -28.31 12.36
C ARG A 226 0.35 -27.58 11.40
N GLU A 227 1.49 -27.12 11.90
CA GLU A 227 2.40 -26.27 11.12
C GLU A 227 2.85 -26.91 9.80
N GLU A 228 3.10 -28.22 9.81
CA GLU A 228 3.49 -28.99 8.62
C GLU A 228 2.42 -29.03 7.51
N ASP A 229 1.16 -28.82 7.87
CA ASP A 229 0.02 -28.84 6.95
C ASP A 229 -0.44 -27.44 6.51
N ARG A 230 0.21 -26.37 6.99
CA ARG A 230 -0.16 -25.00 6.65
C ARG A 230 0.21 -24.68 5.21
N LYS A 231 -0.75 -24.92 4.32
CA LYS A 231 -0.73 -24.54 2.90
C LYS A 231 -1.98 -23.76 2.58
N CYS A 232 -1.97 -23.02 1.47
CA CYS A 232 -3.17 -22.27 1.10
C CYS A 232 -4.33 -23.21 0.67
N ILE A 233 -5.56 -22.78 0.90
CA ILE A 233 -6.80 -23.44 0.45
C ILE A 233 -6.87 -23.75 -1.05
N ASN A 234 -6.05 -23.11 -1.88
CA ASN A 234 -6.01 -23.36 -3.31
C ASN A 234 -5.20 -24.61 -3.72
N HIS A 235 -4.60 -25.32 -2.76
CA HIS A 235 -3.90 -26.58 -3.00
C HIS A 235 -4.89 -27.75 -3.12
N TYR A 236 -5.23 -28.11 -4.37
CA TYR A 236 -6.13 -29.23 -4.67
C TYR A 236 -5.66 -30.55 -4.03
N GLY A 237 -6.57 -31.24 -3.36
CA GLY A 237 -6.31 -32.54 -2.71
C GLY A 237 -5.50 -32.45 -1.41
N HIS A 238 -5.20 -31.24 -0.92
CA HIS A 238 -4.50 -31.06 0.35
C HIS A 238 -5.41 -31.42 1.54
N VAL A 239 -4.83 -32.05 2.55
CA VAL A 239 -5.52 -32.49 3.77
C VAL A 239 -4.94 -31.70 4.94
N TYR A 240 -5.80 -31.00 5.68
CA TYR A 240 -5.42 -30.33 6.92
C TYR A 240 -5.64 -31.26 8.10
N HIS A 241 -4.60 -31.54 8.89
CA HIS A 241 -4.76 -32.18 10.19
C HIS A 241 -4.88 -31.11 11.27
N TYR A 242 -5.93 -31.24 12.07
CA TYR A 242 -6.19 -30.35 13.19
C TYR A 242 -5.72 -30.99 14.50
N GLN A 243 -5.21 -30.18 15.42
CA GLN A 243 -5.19 -30.56 16.83
C GLN A 243 -6.59 -30.33 17.42
N PRO A 244 -7.07 -31.11 18.40
CA PRO A 244 -8.35 -30.83 19.05
C PRO A 244 -8.41 -29.39 19.55
N PHE A 245 -9.49 -28.67 19.22
CA PHE A 245 -9.65 -27.26 19.57
C PHE A 245 -11.12 -26.93 19.86
N ASP A 246 -11.31 -25.95 20.74
CA ASP A 246 -12.60 -25.33 21.01
C ASP A 246 -12.61 -23.93 20.37
N VAL A 247 -13.74 -23.54 19.79
CA VAL A 247 -13.93 -22.21 19.20
C VAL A 247 -14.80 -21.38 20.13
N GLU A 248 -14.30 -20.23 20.55
CA GLU A 248 -15.11 -19.26 21.30
C GLU A 248 -16.17 -18.65 20.38
N THR A 249 -17.44 -18.85 20.75
CA THR A 249 -18.59 -18.39 19.96
C THR A 249 -19.18 -17.07 20.46
N VAL A 250 -18.71 -16.59 21.61
CA VAL A 250 -19.11 -15.30 22.19
C VAL A 250 -18.25 -14.22 21.58
N ASN A 251 -18.88 -13.28 20.88
CA ASN A 251 -18.21 -12.16 20.22
C ASN A 251 -18.75 -10.85 20.78
N ASP A 252 -17.87 -9.88 21.01
CA ASP A 252 -18.26 -8.52 21.38
C ASP A 252 -18.46 -7.69 20.11
N PHE A 253 -19.67 -7.13 19.95
CA PHE A 253 -20.02 -6.32 18.80
C PHE A 253 -20.39 -4.90 19.27
N PRO A 254 -19.94 -3.85 18.55
CA PRO A 254 -20.24 -2.46 18.91
C PRO A 254 -21.72 -2.07 18.68
N THR A 255 -22.55 -2.99 18.18
CA THR A 255 -23.96 -2.76 17.86
C THR A 255 -24.81 -3.98 18.23
N ASN A 256 -26.13 -3.78 18.33
CA ASN A 256 -27.05 -4.86 18.67
C ASN A 256 -27.18 -5.88 17.53
N MET A 257 -26.54 -7.04 17.72
CA MET A 257 -26.56 -8.16 16.80
C MET A 257 -27.71 -9.14 17.05
N GLU A 258 -28.60 -8.94 18.03
CA GLU A 258 -29.67 -9.90 18.34
C GLU A 258 -30.55 -10.22 17.12
N GLY A 259 -30.89 -11.50 17.00
CA GLY A 259 -31.80 -12.05 16.01
C GLY A 259 -31.12 -12.85 14.91
N ARG A 260 -31.90 -13.23 13.90
CA ARG A 260 -31.48 -14.15 12.85
C ARG A 260 -30.60 -13.48 11.80
N HIS A 261 -29.44 -14.06 11.55
CA HIS A 261 -28.43 -13.58 10.62
C HIS A 261 -28.00 -14.66 9.64
N LYS A 262 -27.42 -14.25 8.52
CA LYS A 262 -26.62 -15.12 7.68
C LYS A 262 -25.35 -14.40 7.23
N ILE A 263 -24.26 -15.14 7.16
CA ILE A 263 -23.01 -14.71 6.54
C ILE A 263 -22.95 -15.40 5.19
N VAL A 264 -22.76 -14.63 4.11
CA VAL A 264 -22.49 -15.17 2.79
C VAL A 264 -21.01 -14.96 2.52
N ILE A 265 -20.29 -16.03 2.20
CA ILE A 265 -18.85 -16.03 1.98
C ILE A 265 -18.60 -16.40 0.52
N HIS A 266 -17.77 -15.59 -0.12
CA HIS A 266 -17.31 -15.75 -1.48
C HIS A 266 -15.80 -15.91 -1.49
N LEU A 267 -15.31 -16.92 -2.20
CA LEU A 267 -13.89 -17.13 -2.47
C LEU A 267 -13.70 -17.21 -3.97
N ASP A 268 -12.88 -16.32 -4.50
CA ASP A 268 -12.54 -16.27 -5.90
C ASP A 268 -11.07 -16.66 -6.09
N ALA A 269 -10.86 -17.69 -6.91
CA ALA A 269 -9.54 -18.12 -7.32
C ALA A 269 -9.15 -17.45 -8.64
N TYR A 270 -7.92 -16.97 -8.68
CA TYR A 270 -7.33 -16.33 -9.85
C TYR A 270 -6.20 -17.22 -10.38
N ASP A 271 -6.05 -17.31 -11.69
CA ASP A 271 -4.89 -18.00 -12.27
C ASP A 271 -3.63 -17.11 -12.26
N LYS A 272 -2.51 -17.62 -12.79
CA LYS A 272 -1.24 -16.88 -12.84
C LYS A 272 -1.32 -15.64 -13.74
N GLN A 273 -2.34 -15.55 -14.58
CA GLN A 273 -2.64 -14.42 -15.43
C GLN A 273 -3.71 -13.51 -14.78
N ASN A 274 -4.04 -13.75 -13.52
CA ASN A 274 -5.06 -13.09 -12.72
C ASN A 274 -6.45 -13.08 -13.35
N VAL A 275 -6.75 -14.09 -14.15
CA VAL A 275 -8.10 -14.31 -14.65
C VAL A 275 -8.85 -15.09 -13.60
N LYS A 276 -9.99 -14.54 -13.16
CA LYS A 276 -10.93 -15.25 -12.29
C LYS A 276 -11.29 -16.58 -12.94
N ARG A 277 -10.96 -17.67 -12.26
CA ARG A 277 -11.23 -19.02 -12.73
C ARG A 277 -12.73 -19.26 -12.69
N ARG A 278 -13.36 -19.34 -13.87
CA ARG A 278 -14.82 -19.47 -14.03
C ARG A 278 -15.44 -20.64 -13.27
N ASN A 279 -14.68 -21.72 -13.07
CA ASN A 279 -15.15 -22.95 -12.41
C ASN A 279 -14.50 -23.19 -11.03
N ALA A 280 -13.91 -22.17 -10.40
CA ALA A 280 -13.29 -22.28 -9.09
C ALA A 280 -13.76 -21.20 -8.11
N ALA A 281 -14.83 -20.48 -8.45
CA ALA A 281 -15.52 -19.61 -7.50
C ALA A 281 -16.29 -20.48 -6.50
N VAL A 282 -16.13 -20.18 -5.22
CA VAL A 282 -16.85 -20.84 -4.13
C VAL A 282 -17.75 -19.81 -3.48
N CYS A 283 -19.02 -20.17 -3.30
CA CYS A 283 -19.98 -19.37 -2.57
C CYS A 283 -20.73 -20.29 -1.62
N PHE A 284 -20.72 -19.95 -0.34
CA PHE A 284 -21.49 -20.66 0.67
C PHE A 284 -22.03 -19.66 1.69
N GLN A 285 -23.04 -20.08 2.43
CA GLN A 285 -23.61 -19.24 3.48
C GLN A 285 -23.80 -20.02 4.77
N ILE A 286 -23.60 -19.32 5.88
CA ILE A 286 -23.84 -19.81 7.23
C ILE A 286 -24.97 -18.98 7.81
N SER A 287 -26.04 -19.62 8.27
CA SER A 287 -27.16 -18.94 8.91
C SER A 287 -27.27 -19.34 10.37
N GLY A 288 -27.54 -18.37 11.23
CA GLY A 288 -27.67 -18.58 12.67
C GLY A 288 -28.48 -17.48 13.34
N GLU A 289 -28.58 -17.56 14.66
CA GLU A 289 -29.22 -16.54 15.49
C GLU A 289 -28.24 -16.08 16.55
N PHE A 290 -28.01 -14.76 16.62
CA PHE A 290 -27.27 -14.17 17.72
C PHE A 290 -28.23 -13.92 18.87
N ILE A 291 -27.91 -14.48 20.03
CA ILE A 291 -28.59 -14.24 21.28
C ILE A 291 -27.65 -13.49 22.22
N LYS A 292 -28.19 -12.55 22.99
CA LYS A 292 -27.41 -11.83 23.99
C LYS A 292 -27.20 -12.74 25.21
N VAL A 293 -25.94 -12.94 25.58
CA VAL A 293 -25.55 -13.86 26.67
C VAL A 293 -25.14 -13.10 27.94
N LYS A 294 -24.91 -11.78 27.85
CA LYS A 294 -24.70 -10.83 28.96
C LYS A 294 -25.26 -9.45 28.60
#